data_AF-A0A940S5T2-F1
#
_entry.id   AF-A0A940S5T2-F1
#
_cell.length_a   1.000
_cell.length_b   1.000
_cell.length_c   1.000
_cell.angle_alpha   90.00
_cell.angle_beta   90.00
_cell.angle_gamma   90.00
#
_symmetry.space_group_name_H-M   'P 1'
#
loop_
_entity.id
_entity.type
_entity.pdbx_description
1 polymer ?
#
loop_
_entity_poly.entity_id
_entity_poly.type
_entity_poly.pdbx_seq_one_letter_code
_entity_poly.pdbx_strand_id
1 'polypeptide(L)'
;MKRILSAAAVLSALVGLAGANQASAAPIVLTFDTAGNYPVYTEKGLTITPILGSTAVPIANGRFDLPCCSGADRNFSFTTGSAFDFISLLFNHSDVGDPYTFTGYRNGQQVTQQVVNGNDVGTVLFPTFTNLTEVRVFFGGAFYDPDMDNLTYQASAAVTVPEPMSITLLGAGLLGLGLVRRKARG
;
A
#
# COMPACT_ATOMS: atom_id res chain seq x y z
N MET A 1 -31.45 -48.83 -48.00
CA MET A 1 -31.56 -47.53 -47.30
C MET A 1 -30.58 -47.52 -46.13
N LYS A 2 -29.43 -46.84 -46.25
CA LYS A 2 -28.39 -46.76 -45.21
C LYS A 2 -28.55 -45.46 -44.44
N ARG A 3 -28.83 -45.54 -43.13
CA ARG A 3 -28.91 -44.37 -42.24
C ARG A 3 -27.52 -44.05 -41.69
N ILE A 4 -27.02 -42.86 -41.98
CA ILE A 4 -25.79 -42.30 -41.43
C ILE A 4 -26.18 -41.54 -40.15
N LEU A 5 -25.73 -42.03 -38.99
CA LEU A 5 -25.88 -41.35 -37.70
C LEU A 5 -24.67 -40.43 -37.48
N SER A 6 -24.91 -39.13 -37.57
CA SER A 6 -23.94 -38.09 -37.24
C SER A 6 -23.92 -37.87 -35.73
N ALA A 7 -22.86 -38.30 -35.05
CA ALA A 7 -22.62 -37.99 -33.64
C ALA A 7 -21.94 -36.62 -33.51
N ALA A 8 -22.70 -35.62 -33.06
CA ALA A 8 -22.16 -34.32 -32.68
C ALA A 8 -21.72 -34.39 -31.20
N ALA A 9 -20.41 -34.46 -30.97
CA ALA A 9 -19.84 -34.36 -29.64
C ALA A 9 -19.76 -32.87 -29.24
N VAL A 10 -20.64 -32.45 -28.33
CA VAL A 10 -20.56 -31.13 -27.67
C VAL A 10 -19.49 -31.22 -26.58
N LEU A 11 -18.33 -30.65 -26.84
CA LEU A 11 -17.24 -30.54 -25.86
C LEU A 11 -17.44 -29.25 -25.07
N SER A 12 -18.12 -29.33 -23.92
CA SER A 12 -18.26 -28.21 -22.99
C SER A 12 -16.99 -28.08 -22.15
N ALA A 13 -16.11 -27.13 -22.50
CA ALA A 13 -14.98 -26.77 -21.65
C ALA A 13 -15.48 -25.92 -20.48
N LEU A 14 -15.57 -26.51 -19.28
CA LEU A 14 -15.72 -25.77 -18.03
C LEU A 14 -14.43 -24.98 -17.78
N VAL A 15 -14.46 -23.67 -18.04
CA VAL A 15 -13.43 -22.75 -17.57
C VAL A 15 -13.77 -22.43 -16.11
N GLY A 16 -13.13 -23.15 -15.19
CA GLY A 16 -13.16 -22.81 -13.78
C GLY A 16 -12.40 -21.51 -13.54
N LEU A 17 -13.12 -20.43 -13.21
CA LEU A 17 -12.52 -19.21 -12.66
C LEU A 17 -11.97 -19.52 -11.27
N ALA A 18 -10.68 -19.84 -11.19
CA ALA A 18 -9.97 -19.85 -9.92
C ALA A 18 -9.84 -18.40 -9.45
N GLY A 19 -10.68 -17.99 -8.49
CA GLY A 19 -10.49 -16.73 -7.77
C GLY A 19 -9.19 -16.83 -6.97
N ALA A 20 -8.19 -16.05 -7.36
CA ALA A 20 -6.97 -15.92 -6.58
C ALA A 20 -7.30 -15.19 -5.28
N ASN A 21 -7.38 -15.94 -4.18
CA ASN A 21 -7.38 -15.36 -2.84
C ASN A 21 -6.00 -14.75 -2.62
N GLN A 22 -5.90 -13.43 -2.76
CA GLN A 22 -4.66 -12.73 -2.43
C GLN A 22 -4.49 -12.77 -0.91
N ALA A 23 -3.49 -13.52 -0.46
CA ALA A 23 -3.08 -13.51 0.94
C ALA A 23 -2.47 -12.15 1.25
N SER A 24 -3.09 -11.40 2.16
CA SER A 24 -2.51 -10.16 2.66
C SER A 24 -1.37 -10.47 3.63
N ALA A 25 -0.28 -9.71 3.61
CA ALA A 25 0.84 -9.87 4.54
C ALA A 25 0.39 -9.60 5.99
N ALA A 26 1.09 -10.08 7.01
CA ALA A 26 0.80 -9.66 8.38
C ALA A 26 1.12 -8.16 8.57
N PRO A 27 0.38 -7.41 9.41
CA PRO A 27 0.76 -6.05 9.78
C PRO A 27 2.16 -5.99 10.41
N ILE A 28 2.88 -4.91 10.11
CA ILE A 28 4.23 -4.59 10.57
C ILE A 28 4.15 -3.34 11.43
N VAL A 29 4.82 -3.36 12.59
CA VAL A 29 4.88 -2.22 13.53
C VAL A 29 6.30 -1.64 13.53
N LEU A 30 6.44 -0.35 13.30
CA LEU A 30 7.68 0.41 13.50
C LEU A 30 7.70 0.96 14.92
N THR A 31 8.86 0.89 15.56
CA THR A 31 9.10 1.35 16.94
C THR A 31 10.25 2.34 17.03
N PHE A 32 10.69 2.88 15.88
CA PHE A 32 11.69 3.93 15.76
C PHE A 32 13.00 3.65 16.53
N ASP A 33 13.57 2.47 16.29
CA ASP A 33 14.60 1.84 17.12
C ASP A 33 15.93 2.61 17.26
N THR A 34 16.22 3.54 16.34
CA THR A 34 17.52 4.21 16.26
C THR A 34 17.38 5.73 16.36
N ALA A 35 17.80 6.30 17.49
CA ALA A 35 17.77 7.76 17.71
C ALA A 35 18.74 8.52 16.80
N GLY A 36 18.33 9.68 16.29
CA GLY A 36 19.12 10.53 15.41
C GLY A 36 18.28 11.50 14.58
N ASN A 37 18.95 12.35 13.80
CA ASN A 37 18.31 13.20 12.79
C ASN A 37 18.71 12.69 11.41
N TYR A 38 17.75 12.13 10.67
CA TYR A 38 18.05 11.45 9.41
C TYR A 38 17.55 12.23 8.20
N PRO A 39 18.34 12.38 7.12
CA PRO A 39 17.81 12.93 5.86
C PRO A 39 16.75 12.01 5.24
N VAL A 40 16.81 10.71 5.55
CA VAL A 40 15.82 9.67 5.22
C VAL A 40 15.91 8.61 6.33
N TYR A 41 14.77 8.19 6.88
CA TYR A 41 14.71 7.12 7.88
C TYR A 41 14.03 5.89 7.28
N THR A 42 14.61 4.70 7.42
CA THR A 42 14.02 3.45 6.92
C THR A 42 14.02 2.39 8.02
N GLU A 43 12.85 1.82 8.30
CA GLU A 43 12.69 0.74 9.27
C GLU A 43 11.69 -0.29 8.72
N LYS A 44 12.07 -1.58 8.81
CA LYS A 44 11.23 -2.73 8.41
C LYS A 44 10.63 -2.67 7.00
N GLY A 45 11.21 -1.86 6.11
CA GLY A 45 10.78 -1.70 4.72
C GLY A 45 9.92 -0.45 4.47
N LEU A 46 9.54 0.30 5.50
CA LEU A 46 8.93 1.62 5.35
C LEU A 46 9.99 2.71 5.45
N THR A 47 9.92 3.68 4.54
CA THR A 47 10.85 4.80 4.41
C THR A 47 10.11 6.11 4.65
N ILE A 48 10.63 6.92 5.56
CA ILE A 48 10.17 8.26 5.90
C ILE A 48 11.16 9.26 5.32
N THR A 49 10.65 10.19 4.51
CA THR A 49 11.45 11.23 3.85
C THR A 49 10.90 12.60 4.23
N PRO A 50 11.73 13.55 4.72
CA PRO A 50 11.31 14.92 4.91
C PRO A 50 10.99 15.54 3.55
N ILE A 51 9.89 16.27 3.48
CA ILE A 51 9.48 17.03 2.30
C ILE A 51 9.20 18.47 2.73
N LEU A 52 9.19 19.41 1.77
CA LEU A 52 8.81 20.83 1.89
C LEU A 52 8.80 21.41 3.34
N GLY A 53 9.86 22.13 3.72
CA GLY A 53 9.97 22.76 5.05
C GLY A 53 10.56 21.88 6.14
N SER A 54 10.68 20.56 5.92
CA SER A 54 11.42 19.64 6.78
C SER A 54 12.84 19.38 6.26
N THR A 55 13.83 19.27 7.15
CA THR A 55 15.23 18.98 6.80
C THR A 55 15.70 17.59 7.20
N ALA A 56 15.04 16.96 8.17
CA ALA A 56 15.38 15.63 8.67
C ALA A 56 14.15 14.98 9.32
N VAL A 57 14.17 13.66 9.45
CA VAL A 57 13.31 12.85 10.31
C VAL A 57 13.98 12.73 11.67
N PRO A 58 13.53 13.48 12.70
CA PRO A 58 14.04 13.35 14.05
C PRO A 58 13.47 12.11 14.75
N ILE A 59 14.35 11.25 15.25
CA ILE A 59 14.01 10.09 16.06
C ILE A 59 14.67 10.27 17.43
N ALA A 60 13.90 10.19 18.51
CA ALA A 60 14.39 10.28 19.87
C ALA A 60 13.68 9.27 20.77
N ASN A 61 14.43 8.60 21.65
CA ASN A 61 13.88 7.69 22.67
C ASN A 61 12.93 6.59 22.13
N GLY A 62 13.17 6.09 20.92
CA GLY A 62 12.30 5.09 20.31
C GLY A 62 11.06 5.69 19.63
N ARG A 63 11.08 6.97 19.27
CA ARG A 63 9.90 7.68 18.76
C ARG A 63 10.26 8.67 17.66
N PHE A 64 9.31 8.90 16.76
CA PHE A 64 9.36 10.02 15.83
C PHE A 64 8.93 11.28 16.56
N ASP A 65 9.91 12.08 16.95
CA ASP A 65 9.79 13.20 17.89
C ASP A 65 10.14 14.51 17.17
N LEU A 66 9.13 15.30 16.84
CA LEU A 66 9.37 16.64 16.30
C LEU A 66 9.64 17.62 17.45
N PRO A 67 10.82 18.26 17.50
CA PRO A 67 11.13 19.17 18.59
C PRO A 67 10.19 20.38 18.61
N CYS A 68 9.73 20.73 19.81
CA CYS A 68 8.77 21.83 19.98
C CYS A 68 9.24 23.17 19.40
N CYS A 69 8.22 23.96 19.04
CA CYS A 69 8.17 25.42 19.07
C CYS A 69 9.06 26.18 18.07
N SER A 70 9.36 25.62 16.90
CA SER A 70 10.12 26.32 15.85
C SER A 70 9.29 26.85 14.66
N GLY A 71 7.96 26.88 14.78
CA GLY A 71 7.08 27.81 14.07
C GLY A 71 7.00 27.71 12.53
N ALA A 72 7.53 26.65 11.93
CA ALA A 72 7.46 26.44 10.48
C ALA A 72 6.81 25.10 10.19
N ASP A 73 5.94 25.02 9.19
CA ASP A 73 5.29 23.76 8.83
C ASP A 73 6.30 22.62 8.60
N ARG A 74 5.91 21.40 8.96
CA ARG A 74 6.70 20.18 8.70
C ARG A 74 5.92 19.21 7.86
N ASN A 75 6.60 18.65 6.88
CA ASN A 75 6.04 17.65 6.00
C ASN A 75 6.91 16.41 5.93
N PHE A 76 6.29 15.24 5.89
CA PHE A 76 6.98 13.97 5.71
C PHE A 76 6.20 13.06 4.77
N SER A 77 6.93 12.25 4.02
CA SER A 77 6.41 11.23 3.13
C SER A 77 6.78 9.84 3.66
N PHE A 78 5.81 8.93 3.70
CA PHE A 78 5.96 7.53 4.06
C PHE A 78 5.72 6.67 2.82
N THR A 79 6.69 5.81 2.49
CA THR A 79 6.64 4.92 1.32
C THR A 79 7.26 3.56 1.63
N THR A 80 6.86 2.50 0.92
CA THR A 80 7.45 1.15 1.09
C THR A 80 8.10 0.62 -0.19
N GLY A 81 8.07 1.39 -1.29
CA GLY A 81 8.47 0.94 -2.62
C GLY A 81 7.39 0.10 -3.35
N SER A 82 6.32 -0.29 -2.67
CA SER A 82 5.14 -0.97 -3.23
C SER A 82 3.85 -0.35 -2.69
N ALA A 83 2.69 -0.89 -3.07
CA ALA A 83 1.45 -0.51 -2.42
C ALA A 83 1.40 -1.05 -0.97
N PHE A 84 0.78 -0.28 -0.07
CA PHE A 84 0.61 -0.65 1.34
C PHE A 84 -0.66 -0.03 1.95
N ASP A 85 -1.13 -0.65 3.02
CA ASP A 85 -2.17 -0.09 3.88
C ASP A 85 -1.50 0.60 5.08
N PHE A 86 -1.84 1.87 5.32
CA PHE A 86 -1.40 2.60 6.50
C PHE A 86 -2.49 2.45 7.56
N ILE A 87 -2.20 1.75 8.65
CA ILE A 87 -3.24 1.23 9.55
C ILE A 87 -3.44 2.14 10.74
N SER A 88 -2.36 2.42 11.47
CA SER A 88 -2.43 3.21 12.71
C SER A 88 -1.12 3.90 13.06
N LEU A 89 -1.22 4.93 13.89
CA LEU A 89 -0.10 5.64 14.49
C LEU A 89 -0.46 6.04 15.92
N LEU A 90 0.43 5.78 16.87
CA LEU A 90 0.27 6.23 18.25
C LEU A 90 0.87 7.63 18.40
N PHE A 91 0.07 8.57 18.88
CA PHE A 91 0.54 9.88 19.32
C PHE A 91 0.66 9.86 20.84
N ASN A 92 1.89 9.78 21.33
CA ASN A 92 2.20 9.77 22.77
C ASN A 92 2.05 11.15 23.38
N HIS A 93 2.45 12.18 22.64
CA HIS A 93 2.38 13.55 23.04
C HIS A 93 2.16 14.45 21.83
N SER A 94 1.52 15.59 22.09
CA SER A 94 1.27 16.62 21.11
C SER A 94 0.74 17.86 21.82
N ASP A 95 1.48 18.96 21.76
CA ASP A 95 0.99 20.26 22.18
C ASP A 95 -0.13 20.77 21.26
N VAL A 96 -1.02 21.57 21.83
CA VAL A 96 -2.20 22.11 21.14
C VAL A 96 -1.81 23.03 19.99
N GLY A 97 -2.15 22.61 18.78
CA GLY A 97 -1.96 23.36 17.53
C GLY A 97 -3.04 23.04 16.50
N ASP A 98 -2.73 23.32 15.23
CA ASP A 98 -3.61 22.97 14.11
C ASP A 98 -3.70 21.43 13.94
N PRO A 99 -4.78 20.90 13.35
CA PRO A 99 -4.92 19.47 13.08
C PRO A 99 -3.80 18.93 12.19
N TYR A 100 -3.39 17.69 12.44
CA TYR A 100 -2.45 16.99 11.56
C TYR A 100 -3.18 16.48 10.33
N THR A 101 -2.66 16.81 9.15
CA THR A 101 -3.30 16.41 7.89
C THR A 101 -2.52 15.27 7.27
N PHE A 102 -3.15 14.10 7.19
CA PHE A 102 -2.63 12.95 6.48
C PHE A 102 -3.28 12.87 5.11
N THR A 103 -2.47 12.69 4.06
CA THR A 103 -2.92 12.52 2.68
C THR A 103 -2.30 11.26 2.10
N GLY A 104 -3.12 10.23 1.89
CA GLY A 104 -2.76 9.02 1.17
C GLY A 104 -2.94 9.17 -0.33
N TYR A 105 -2.02 8.62 -1.12
CA TYR A 105 -2.07 8.60 -2.58
C TYR A 105 -2.24 7.17 -3.08
N ARG A 106 -3.23 6.92 -3.94
CA ARG A 106 -3.44 5.63 -4.61
C ARG A 106 -3.95 5.82 -6.03
N ASN A 107 -3.28 5.25 -7.03
CA ASN A 107 -3.71 5.29 -8.43
C ASN A 107 -4.06 6.71 -8.95
N GLY A 108 -3.29 7.73 -8.54
CA GLY A 108 -3.55 9.14 -8.89
C GLY A 108 -4.71 9.81 -8.12
N GLN A 109 -5.37 9.10 -7.21
CA GLN A 109 -6.39 9.63 -6.29
C GLN A 109 -5.79 9.95 -4.93
N GLN A 110 -6.40 10.90 -4.23
CA GLN A 110 -6.03 11.28 -2.87
C GLN A 110 -7.13 10.87 -1.88
N VAL A 111 -6.73 10.43 -0.69
CA VAL A 111 -7.58 10.27 0.48
C VAL A 111 -6.98 11.08 1.62
N THR A 112 -7.78 11.94 2.26
CA THR A 112 -7.29 12.83 3.31
C THR A 112 -8.01 12.54 4.61
N GLN A 113 -7.27 12.54 5.71
CA GLN A 113 -7.79 12.47 7.07
C GLN A 113 -7.10 13.53 7.91
N GLN A 114 -7.91 14.33 8.61
CA GLN A 114 -7.41 15.25 9.63
C GLN A 114 -7.50 14.57 10.99
N VAL A 115 -6.42 14.67 11.75
CA VAL A 115 -6.34 14.22 13.12
C VAL A 115 -6.41 15.47 13.99
N VAL A 116 -7.50 15.60 14.75
CA VAL A 116 -7.64 16.71 15.68
C VAL A 116 -6.56 16.57 16.75
N ASN A 117 -5.71 17.59 16.83
CA ASN A 117 -4.66 17.66 17.81
C ASN A 117 -5.26 17.97 19.19
N GLY A 118 -4.98 17.11 20.15
CA GLY A 118 -5.20 17.33 21.57
C GLY A 118 -4.07 16.66 22.34
N ASN A 119 -3.83 17.10 23.59
CA ASN A 119 -2.82 16.46 24.43
C ASN A 119 -3.10 14.96 24.48
N ASP A 120 -2.11 14.18 24.05
CA ASP A 120 -2.09 12.72 24.08
C ASP A 120 -3.28 12.08 23.31
N VAL A 121 -3.37 12.36 22.00
CA VAL A 121 -4.40 11.83 21.07
C VAL A 121 -4.54 10.30 21.14
N GLY A 122 -3.47 9.58 21.47
CA GLY A 122 -3.46 8.13 21.52
C GLY A 122 -3.36 7.49 20.12
N THR A 123 -3.86 6.26 19.97
CA THR A 123 -3.79 5.54 18.70
C THR A 123 -4.83 6.04 17.71
N VAL A 124 -4.36 6.63 16.62
CA VAL A 124 -5.20 7.04 15.49
C VAL A 124 -5.26 5.90 14.47
N LEU A 125 -6.47 5.60 14.00
CA LEU A 125 -6.74 4.61 12.95
C LEU A 125 -7.00 5.30 11.60
N PHE A 126 -6.55 4.66 10.52
CA PHE A 126 -6.70 5.16 9.15
C PHE A 126 -7.45 4.14 8.26
N PRO A 127 -8.75 3.88 8.51
CA PRO A 127 -9.48 2.78 7.87
C PRO A 127 -9.65 2.94 6.34
N THR A 128 -9.48 4.14 5.80
CA THR A 128 -9.61 4.42 4.36
C THR A 128 -8.27 4.43 3.62
N PHE A 129 -7.16 4.32 4.35
CA PHE A 129 -5.79 4.43 3.85
C PHE A 129 -5.27 3.06 3.38
N THR A 130 -5.95 2.52 2.36
CA THR A 130 -5.64 1.21 1.80
C THR A 130 -5.10 1.33 0.37
N ASN A 131 -4.22 0.39 0.01
CA ASN A 131 -3.57 0.28 -1.30
C ASN A 131 -2.89 1.59 -1.73
N LEU A 132 -2.19 2.22 -0.80
CA LEU A 132 -1.50 3.49 -0.99
C LEU A 132 -0.09 3.28 -1.54
N THR A 133 0.36 4.17 -2.41
CA THR A 133 1.75 4.26 -2.86
C THR A 133 2.58 5.19 -1.98
N GLU A 134 1.92 6.15 -1.33
CA GLU A 134 2.54 7.17 -0.50
C GLU A 134 1.51 7.67 0.53
N VAL A 135 1.98 7.95 1.76
CA VAL A 135 1.26 8.79 2.72
C VAL A 135 2.10 10.03 2.96
N ARG A 136 1.48 11.20 2.91
CA ARG A 136 2.11 12.44 3.38
C ARG A 136 1.44 12.90 4.65
N VAL A 137 2.23 13.41 5.58
CA VAL A 137 1.73 14.10 6.76
C VAL A 137 2.20 15.54 6.72
N PHE A 138 1.28 16.45 7.01
CA PHE A 138 1.54 17.87 7.23
C PHE A 138 1.23 18.19 8.70
N PHE A 139 2.24 18.70 9.39
CA PHE A 139 2.15 19.28 10.73
C PHE A 139 2.20 20.80 10.55
N GLY A 140 1.04 21.45 10.67
CA GLY A 140 0.89 22.88 10.52
C GLY A 140 0.86 23.62 11.86
N GLY A 141 1.19 24.91 11.82
CA GLY A 141 0.99 25.83 12.94
C GLY A 141 2.24 26.13 13.76
N ALA A 142 2.09 26.96 14.79
CA ALA A 142 3.21 27.50 15.57
C ALA A 142 3.66 26.61 16.74
N PHE A 143 2.77 25.72 17.20
CA PHE A 143 2.96 24.86 18.37
C PHE A 143 2.59 23.42 18.00
N TYR A 144 3.61 22.63 17.66
CA TYR A 144 3.48 21.20 17.47
C TYR A 144 4.79 20.56 17.94
N ASP A 145 4.68 19.52 18.75
CA ASP A 145 5.76 18.61 19.13
C ASP A 145 5.25 17.16 19.12
N PRO A 146 4.66 16.70 18.00
CA PRO A 146 4.13 15.36 17.91
C PRO A 146 5.23 14.36 18.22
N ASP A 147 4.98 13.60 19.26
CA ASP A 147 5.77 12.47 19.66
C ASP A 147 5.01 11.20 19.27
N MET A 148 5.47 10.54 18.22
CA MET A 148 4.75 9.44 17.58
C MET A 148 5.52 8.12 17.66
N ASP A 149 4.80 7.03 17.88
CA ASP A 149 5.35 5.68 17.98
C ASP A 149 4.39 4.64 17.38
N ASN A 150 4.79 3.37 17.35
CA ASN A 150 3.97 2.22 16.98
C ASN A 150 3.23 2.39 15.65
N LEU A 151 3.90 2.97 14.65
CA LEU A 151 3.35 3.09 13.31
C LEU A 151 3.11 1.70 12.75
N THR A 152 1.86 1.39 12.43
CA THR A 152 1.47 0.09 11.89
C THR A 152 1.08 0.24 10.42
N TYR A 153 1.69 -0.58 9.58
CA TYR A 153 1.34 -0.68 8.16
C TYR A 153 1.33 -2.14 7.71
N GLN A 154 0.73 -2.40 6.56
CA GLN A 154 0.69 -3.74 5.99
C GLN A 154 1.02 -3.64 4.51
N ALA A 155 1.99 -4.42 4.05
CA ALA A 155 2.26 -4.50 2.62
C ALA A 155 1.01 -5.06 1.93
N SER A 156 0.45 -4.29 0.99
CA SER A 156 -0.65 -4.79 0.18
C SER A 156 -0.05 -5.84 -0.74
N ALA A 157 -0.71 -7.01 -0.85
CA ALA A 157 -0.33 -7.97 -1.87
C ALA A 157 -0.25 -7.24 -3.20
N ALA A 158 0.89 -7.32 -3.88
CA ALA A 158 0.99 -6.83 -5.24
C ALA A 158 -0.17 -7.47 -5.98
N VAL A 159 -1.09 -6.64 -6.52
CA VAL A 159 -2.21 -7.16 -7.30
C VAL A 159 -1.58 -8.03 -8.36
N THR A 160 -1.66 -9.35 -8.18
CA THR A 160 -1.19 -10.28 -9.18
C THR A 160 -2.15 -10.06 -10.33
N VAL A 161 -1.77 -9.16 -11.24
CA VAL A 161 -2.43 -8.99 -12.51
C VAL A 161 -2.43 -10.40 -13.07
N PRO A 162 -3.60 -11.05 -13.22
CA PRO A 162 -3.63 -12.38 -13.79
C PRO A 162 -2.84 -12.28 -15.07
N GLU A 163 -1.75 -13.06 -15.17
CA GLU A 163 -0.93 -13.02 -16.38
C GLU A 163 -1.90 -13.12 -17.55
N PRO A 164 -1.80 -12.21 -18.54
CA PRO A 164 -2.82 -12.09 -19.54
C PRO A 164 -3.05 -13.47 -20.11
N MET A 165 -4.26 -14.01 -19.92
CA MET A 165 -4.61 -15.38 -20.34
C MET A 165 -4.26 -15.59 -21.82
N SER A 166 -4.09 -14.51 -22.59
CA SER A 166 -3.37 -14.41 -23.85
C SER A 166 -2.22 -15.40 -24.02
N ILE A 167 -1.33 -15.64 -23.05
CA ILE A 167 -0.22 -16.61 -23.22
C ILE A 167 -0.76 -18.04 -23.27
N THR A 168 -1.62 -18.39 -22.32
CA THR A 168 -2.28 -19.71 -22.27
C THR A 168 -3.23 -19.91 -23.46
N LEU A 169 -3.95 -18.87 -23.86
CA LEU A 169 -4.87 -18.86 -25.00
C LEU A 169 -4.10 -18.96 -26.33
N LEU A 170 -2.95 -18.29 -26.44
CA LEU A 170 -2.06 -18.38 -27.60
C LEU A 170 -1.45 -19.79 -27.70
N GLY A 171 -1.00 -20.35 -26.57
CA GLY A 171 -0.52 -21.73 -26.51
C GLY A 171 -1.60 -22.75 -26.91
N ALA A 172 -2.80 -22.63 -26.35
CA ALA A 172 -3.94 -23.48 -26.69
C ALA A 172 -4.38 -23.31 -28.15
N GLY A 173 -4.38 -22.08 -28.66
CA GLY A 173 -4.72 -21.76 -30.05
C GLY A 173 -3.73 -22.39 -31.05
N LEU A 174 -2.43 -22.33 -30.77
CA LEU A 174 -1.39 -22.94 -31.60
C LEU A 174 -1.45 -24.48 -31.58
N LEU A 175 -1.69 -25.07 -30.40
CA LEU A 175 -1.92 -26.52 -30.26
C LEU A 175 -3.16 -26.97 -31.05
N GLY A 176 -4.26 -26.22 -30.95
CA GLY A 176 -5.48 -26.46 -31.73
C GLY A 176 -5.23 -26.41 -33.23
N LEU A 177 -4.53 -25.38 -33.73
CA LEU A 177 -4.18 -25.26 -35.15
C LEU A 177 -3.29 -26.41 -35.64
N GLY A 178 -2.35 -26.87 -34.80
CA GLY A 178 -1.48 -28.01 -35.11
C GLY A 178 -2.27 -29.32 -35.29
N LEU A 179 -3.25 -29.57 -34.42
CA LEU A 179 -4.11 -30.76 -34.50
C LEU A 179 -5.03 -30.74 -35.73
N VAL A 180 -5.57 -29.57 -36.10
CA VAL A 180 -6.39 -29.40 -37.31
C VAL A 180 -5.58 -29.70 -38.58
N ARG A 181 -4.33 -29.22 -38.68
CA ARG A 181 -3.46 -29.50 -39.84
C ARG A 181 -3.10 -30.97 -39.97
N ARG A 182 -2.92 -31.70 -38.86
CA ARG A 182 -2.60 -33.12 -38.88
C ARG A 182 -3.76 -33.96 -39.43
N LYS A 183 -5.01 -33.62 -39.06
CA LYS A 183 -6.21 -34.31 -39.55
C LYS A 183 -6.50 -34.05 -41.03
N ALA A 184 -6.12 -32.88 -41.57
CA ALA A 184 -6.34 -32.56 -42.98
C ALA A 184 -5.37 -33.25 -43.97
N ARG A 185 -4.28 -33.89 -43.48
CA ARG A 185 -3.23 -34.51 -44.31
C ARG A 185 -3.19 -36.04 -44.24
N GLY A 186 -4.03 -36.67 -43.41
CA GLY A 186 -4.12 -38.13 -43.31
C GLY A 186 -5.55 -38.57 -43.53
#